data_AF-K1E4V4-F1
#
_entry.id   AF-K1E4V4-F1
#
_cell.length_a   1.000
_cell.length_b   1.000
_cell.length_c   1.000
_cell.angle_alpha   90.00
_cell.angle_beta   90.00
_cell.angle_gamma   90.00
#
_symmetry.space_group_name_H-M   'P 1'
#
loop_
_entity.id
_entity.type
_entity.pdbx_description
1 polymer ?
#
loop_
_entity_poly.entity_id
_entity_poly.type
_entity_poly.pdbx_seq_one_letter_code
_entity_poly.pdbx_strand_id
1 'polypeptide(L)'
;MRMLWEIPRFHRAARALLHGPAEGRSPHDPTWGEFLEEGGFSSYFVAHFALPLVSCVWSSGDDDSLGYPARHLFAFLEHHGMLSVSGSPTWRTVVGGSATYVDALAARLGEVRTSAPVTSVTRHDDGVDVRTAAGVTSFDRAVVATHADQALALLADATPQEEEDLAAIRYSRNATVLHRDASLLPTAPRARASWNYRSATCGGADRPRVTYWMNRLQGFDETGDQLLVSLNSADDFAEGSVVARMDYAHPVFTREAVAAAARLRTAGGDRLAFAGAHLGWGFHEDGCRSGVEAAQRLGVSW
;
A
#
# COMPACT_ATOMS: atom_id res chain seq x y z
N MET A 1 -3.15 17.04 27.08
CA MET A 1 -4.60 17.36 26.94
C MET A 1 -4.95 17.94 25.56
N ARG A 2 -4.16 18.86 24.96
CA ARG A 2 -4.46 19.49 23.65
C ARG A 2 -4.76 18.48 22.52
N MET A 3 -3.96 17.42 22.40
CA MET A 3 -4.13 16.38 21.38
C MET A 3 -5.52 15.71 21.40
N LEU A 4 -6.10 15.48 22.58
CA LEU A 4 -7.43 14.85 22.71
C LEU A 4 -8.54 15.70 22.08
N TRP A 5 -8.37 17.04 22.07
CA TRP A 5 -9.27 17.95 21.37
C TRP A 5 -8.94 18.08 19.89
N GLU A 6 -7.67 17.95 19.52
CA GLU A 6 -7.20 18.01 18.14
C GLU A 6 -7.67 16.80 17.32
N ILE A 7 -7.81 15.60 17.91
CA ILE A 7 -8.27 14.39 17.19
C ILE A 7 -9.71 14.54 16.64
N PRO A 8 -10.75 14.89 17.43
CA PRO A 8 -12.08 15.13 16.87
C PRO A 8 -12.12 16.30 15.89
N ARG A 9 -11.29 17.34 16.11
CA ARG A 9 -11.16 18.48 15.20
C ARG A 9 -10.59 18.05 13.85
N PHE A 10 -9.56 17.22 13.88
CA PHE A 10 -8.93 16.59 12.73
C PHE A 10 -9.96 15.79 11.92
N HIS A 11 -10.69 14.86 12.55
CA HIS A 11 -11.71 14.08 11.87
C HIS A 11 -12.82 14.92 11.23
N ARG A 12 -13.22 16.05 11.86
CA ARG A 12 -14.20 16.97 11.26
C ARG A 12 -13.61 17.72 10.07
N ALA A 13 -12.39 18.24 10.19
CA ALA A 13 -11.72 18.96 9.12
C ALA A 13 -11.43 18.06 7.90
N ALA A 14 -10.98 16.82 8.14
CA ALA A 14 -10.73 15.85 7.08
C ALA A 14 -12.01 15.50 6.31
N ARG A 15 -13.13 15.25 7.02
CA ARG A 15 -14.44 15.02 6.38
C ARG A 15 -14.98 16.25 5.65
N ALA A 16 -14.77 17.44 6.20
CA ALA A 16 -15.17 18.68 5.53
C ALA A 16 -14.38 18.89 4.23
N LEU A 17 -13.09 18.58 4.21
CA LEU A 17 -12.29 18.61 2.98
C LEU A 17 -12.78 17.55 1.97
N LEU A 18 -13.03 16.33 2.43
CA LEU A 18 -13.46 15.21 1.60
C LEU A 18 -14.82 15.44 0.94
N HIS A 19 -15.82 15.89 1.70
CA HIS A 19 -17.22 16.08 1.25
C HIS A 19 -17.58 17.50 0.82
N GLY A 20 -16.68 18.47 1.05
CA GLY A 20 -16.89 19.85 0.64
C GLY A 20 -16.93 19.99 -0.89
N PRO A 21 -17.62 21.02 -1.41
CA PRO A 21 -17.66 21.26 -2.84
C PRO A 21 -16.25 21.45 -3.38
N ALA A 22 -15.94 20.83 -4.52
CA ALA A 22 -14.71 21.07 -5.29
C ALA A 22 -14.70 22.48 -5.94
N GLU A 23 -15.44 23.44 -5.36
CA GLU A 23 -15.65 24.78 -5.88
C GLU A 23 -14.55 25.69 -5.38
N GLY A 24 -13.54 25.81 -6.24
CA GLY A 24 -12.28 26.48 -5.97
C GLY A 24 -11.18 25.65 -6.59
N ARG A 25 -11.14 25.58 -7.93
CA ARG A 25 -9.99 25.07 -8.69
C ARG A 25 -8.79 25.96 -8.42
N SER A 26 -8.18 25.84 -7.24
CA SER A 26 -6.75 25.62 -7.25
C SER A 26 -6.58 24.22 -7.86
N PRO A 27 -5.76 24.02 -8.90
CA PRO A 27 -5.60 22.72 -9.57
C PRO A 27 -5.05 21.59 -8.66
N HIS A 28 -4.98 21.80 -7.34
CA HIS A 28 -4.29 20.95 -6.39
C HIS A 28 -5.08 20.89 -5.06
N ASP A 29 -5.76 19.77 -4.76
CA ASP A 29 -6.20 19.44 -3.38
C ASP A 29 -5.01 19.62 -2.43
N PRO A 30 -5.04 20.19 -1.22
CA PRO A 30 -3.82 20.35 -0.44
C PRO A 30 -3.14 18.98 -0.20
N THR A 31 -1.82 19.01 -0.10
CA THR A 31 -1.06 17.87 0.43
C THR A 31 -1.46 17.63 1.89
N TRP A 32 -1.20 16.43 2.38
CA TRP A 32 -1.40 16.07 3.77
C TRP A 32 -0.66 17.02 4.73
N GLY A 33 0.58 17.41 4.40
CA GLY A 33 1.35 18.39 5.16
C GLY A 33 0.71 19.78 5.18
N GLU A 34 0.36 20.31 4.01
CA GLU A 34 -0.31 21.62 3.88
C GLU A 34 -1.62 21.66 4.69
N PHE A 35 -2.42 20.58 4.63
CA PHE A 35 -3.65 20.46 5.43
C PHE A 35 -3.39 20.55 6.95
N LEU A 36 -2.31 19.91 7.43
CA LEU A 36 -1.96 19.93 8.85
C LEU A 36 -1.47 21.32 9.29
N GLU A 37 -0.71 22.01 8.44
CA GLU A 37 -0.20 23.35 8.69
C GLU A 37 -1.31 24.40 8.66
N GLU A 38 -2.12 24.44 7.60
CA GLU A 38 -3.27 25.35 7.45
C GLU A 38 -4.31 25.12 8.54
N GLY A 39 -4.48 23.86 8.95
CA GLY A 39 -5.33 23.48 10.06
C GLY A 39 -4.79 23.89 11.43
N GLY A 40 -3.57 24.42 11.54
CA GLY A 40 -2.97 24.86 12.82
C GLY A 40 -2.84 23.72 13.84
N PHE A 41 -2.61 22.49 13.38
CA PHE A 41 -2.39 21.35 14.27
C PHE A 41 -1.03 21.47 14.97
N SER A 42 -0.98 21.16 16.27
CA SER A 42 0.27 21.25 17.01
C SER A 42 1.31 20.24 16.52
N SER A 43 2.60 20.59 16.58
CA SER A 43 3.70 19.65 16.31
C SER A 43 3.59 18.36 17.12
N TYR A 44 3.11 18.47 18.37
CA TYR A 44 2.82 17.32 19.21
C TYR A 44 1.74 16.40 18.61
N PHE A 45 0.62 16.94 18.13
CA PHE A 45 -0.42 16.17 17.46
C PHE A 45 0.10 15.53 16.17
N VAL A 46 0.85 16.30 15.37
CA VAL A 46 1.41 15.80 14.11
C VAL A 46 2.33 14.60 14.38
N ALA A 47 3.27 14.73 15.31
CA ALA A 47 4.24 13.68 15.63
C ALA A 47 3.64 12.45 16.33
N HIS A 48 2.60 12.61 17.16
CA HIS A 48 2.10 11.51 18.02
C HIS A 48 0.76 10.91 17.58
N PHE A 49 0.09 11.52 16.61
CA PHE A 49 -1.17 11.01 16.08
C PHE A 49 -1.18 11.00 14.56
N ALA A 50 -0.92 12.14 13.92
CA ALA A 50 -1.14 12.29 12.48
C ALA A 50 -0.15 11.45 11.66
N LEU A 51 1.15 11.57 11.92
CA LEU A 51 2.18 10.77 11.24
C LEU A 51 2.03 9.28 11.58
N PRO A 52 1.98 8.85 12.87
CA PRO A 52 1.80 7.44 13.19
C PRO A 52 0.58 6.78 12.55
N LEU A 53 -0.54 7.51 12.42
CA LEU A 53 -1.75 7.00 11.75
C LEU A 53 -1.46 6.61 10.29
N VAL A 54 -0.78 7.49 9.54
CA VAL A 54 -0.48 7.27 8.12
C VAL A 54 0.62 6.21 7.97
N SER A 55 1.68 6.27 8.77
CA SER A 55 2.80 5.34 8.72
C SER A 55 2.38 3.91 9.07
N CYS A 56 1.44 3.72 10.02
CA CYS A 56 0.90 2.39 10.33
C CYS A 56 0.07 1.79 9.19
N VAL A 57 -0.64 2.63 8.43
CA VAL A 57 -1.52 2.19 7.35
C VAL A 57 -0.72 1.82 6.10
N TRP A 58 0.18 2.71 5.67
CA TRP A 58 0.95 2.52 4.43
C TRP A 58 2.34 1.97 4.64
N SER A 59 2.70 1.64 5.88
CA SER A 59 4.00 1.04 6.21
C SER A 59 5.19 1.89 5.74
N SER A 60 4.97 3.18 5.48
CA SER A 60 5.94 4.09 4.89
C SER A 60 6.75 4.79 5.98
N GLY A 61 8.04 5.02 5.70
CA GLY A 61 8.86 5.92 6.50
C GLY A 61 8.46 7.36 6.21
N ASP A 62 7.68 7.94 7.12
CA ASP A 62 7.17 9.31 7.31
C ASP A 62 7.35 10.39 6.23
N ASP A 63 8.53 10.58 5.65
CA ASP A 63 8.87 11.79 4.87
C ASP A 63 8.06 11.89 3.56
N ASP A 64 7.80 10.77 2.89
CA ASP A 64 7.02 10.77 1.64
C ASP A 64 5.52 11.03 1.88
N SER A 65 5.02 10.75 3.09
CA SER A 65 3.59 10.75 3.37
C SER A 65 2.98 12.15 3.44
N LEU A 66 3.76 13.16 3.83
CA LEU A 66 3.33 14.56 3.87
C LEU A 66 2.98 15.09 2.47
N GLY A 67 3.57 14.54 1.42
CA GLY A 67 3.28 14.89 0.03
C GLY A 67 2.00 14.25 -0.54
N TYR A 68 1.31 13.39 0.21
CA TYR A 68 0.13 12.69 -0.30
C TYR A 68 -1.03 13.68 -0.52
N PRO A 69 -1.83 13.55 -1.59
CA PRO A 69 -3.04 14.35 -1.76
C PRO A 69 -3.99 14.09 -0.60
N ALA A 70 -4.32 15.13 0.18
CA ALA A 70 -5.10 14.98 1.42
C ALA A 70 -6.47 14.33 1.16
N ARG A 71 -7.14 14.68 0.06
CA ARG A 71 -8.43 14.07 -0.31
C ARG A 71 -8.32 12.58 -0.57
N HIS A 72 -7.26 12.15 -1.27
CA HIS A 72 -7.03 10.72 -1.55
C HIS A 72 -6.80 9.94 -0.26
N LEU A 73 -5.97 10.49 0.64
CA LEU A 73 -5.75 9.96 1.99
C LEU A 73 -7.05 9.89 2.80
N PHE A 74 -7.87 10.94 2.79
CA PHE A 74 -9.10 10.98 3.59
C PHE A 74 -10.19 10.08 3.04
N ALA A 75 -10.29 9.92 1.72
CA ALA A 75 -11.18 8.94 1.12
C ALA A 75 -10.85 7.53 1.60
N PHE A 76 -9.56 7.20 1.65
CA PHE A 76 -9.11 5.93 2.23
C PHE A 76 -9.47 5.82 3.72
N LEU A 77 -9.12 6.83 4.53
CA LEU A 77 -9.36 6.78 5.97
C LEU A 77 -10.85 6.69 6.30
N GLU A 78 -11.71 7.36 5.53
CA GLU A 78 -13.17 7.26 5.69
C GLU A 78 -13.67 5.86 5.34
N HIS A 79 -13.25 5.32 4.19
CA HIS A 79 -13.63 3.97 3.73
C HIS A 79 -13.27 2.90 4.77
N HIS A 80 -12.18 3.09 5.53
CA HIS A 80 -11.72 2.17 6.56
C HIS A 80 -12.19 2.53 7.98
N GLY A 81 -13.10 3.50 8.13
CA GLY A 81 -13.64 3.93 9.43
C GLY A 81 -12.58 4.48 10.38
N MET A 82 -11.53 5.11 9.83
CA MET A 82 -10.39 5.71 10.54
C MET A 82 -10.52 7.23 10.71
N LEU A 83 -11.63 7.84 10.24
CA LEU A 83 -11.99 9.25 10.52
C LEU A 83 -13.02 9.38 11.66
N SER A 84 -13.07 8.41 12.57
CA SER A 84 -13.91 8.42 13.77
C SER A 84 -13.16 7.81 14.96
N VAL A 85 -13.63 8.12 16.17
CA VAL A 85 -13.06 7.53 17.42
C VAL A 85 -13.78 6.22 17.80
N SER A 86 -14.93 5.94 17.18
CA SER A 86 -15.78 4.78 17.42
C SER A 86 -16.33 4.23 16.11
N GLY A 87 -16.74 2.96 16.10
CA GLY A 87 -17.36 2.35 14.93
C GLY A 87 -16.38 1.92 13.86
N SER A 88 -15.12 1.67 14.23
CA SER A 88 -14.14 1.09 13.31
C SER A 88 -14.65 -0.26 12.80
N PRO A 89 -14.53 -0.53 11.49
CA PRO A 89 -14.97 -1.78 10.91
C PRO A 89 -14.22 -2.96 11.52
N THR A 90 -14.89 -4.11 11.59
CA THR A 90 -14.24 -5.34 12.01
C THR A 90 -13.32 -5.82 10.89
N TRP A 91 -12.01 -5.76 11.13
CA TRP A 91 -11.00 -6.34 10.26
C TRP A 91 -11.04 -7.86 10.35
N ARG A 92 -10.92 -8.53 9.20
CA ARG A 92 -10.88 -10.00 9.11
C ARG A 92 -9.56 -10.44 8.48
N THR A 93 -9.10 -11.62 8.88
CA THR A 93 -7.96 -12.30 8.29
C THR A 93 -8.41 -13.63 7.70
N VAL A 94 -7.67 -14.11 6.69
CA VAL A 94 -7.89 -15.45 6.14
C VAL A 94 -7.22 -16.46 7.05
N VAL A 95 -7.97 -17.44 7.53
CA VAL A 95 -7.42 -18.56 8.29
C VAL A 95 -6.45 -19.33 7.39
N GLY A 96 -5.20 -19.51 7.86
CA GLY A 96 -4.11 -20.06 7.05
C GLY A 96 -3.34 -19.03 6.23
N GLY A 97 -3.68 -17.73 6.34
CA GLY A 97 -2.97 -16.65 5.66
C GLY A 97 -3.28 -16.55 4.17
N SER A 98 -2.62 -15.59 3.50
CA SER A 98 -2.88 -15.28 2.09
C SER A 98 -2.54 -16.41 1.12
N ALA A 99 -1.56 -17.25 1.44
CA ALA A 99 -1.22 -18.44 0.65
C ALA A 99 -2.45 -19.32 0.36
N THR A 100 -3.39 -19.40 1.30
CA THR A 100 -4.62 -20.19 1.16
C THR A 100 -5.44 -19.81 -0.08
N TYR A 101 -5.68 -18.51 -0.30
CA TYR A 101 -6.45 -18.09 -1.48
C TYR A 101 -5.59 -18.08 -2.75
N VAL A 102 -4.27 -17.86 -2.63
CA VAL A 102 -3.35 -17.94 -3.77
C VAL A 102 -3.32 -19.36 -4.33
N ASP A 103 -3.17 -20.37 -3.47
CA ASP A 103 -3.17 -21.78 -3.85
C ASP A 103 -4.52 -22.19 -4.46
N ALA A 104 -5.62 -21.73 -3.88
CA ALA A 104 -6.97 -22.00 -4.40
C ALA A 104 -7.19 -21.38 -5.79
N LEU A 105 -6.64 -20.20 -6.06
CA LEU A 105 -6.67 -19.57 -7.38
C LEU A 105 -5.77 -20.31 -8.37
N ALA A 106 -4.52 -20.60 -7.98
CA ALA A 106 -3.55 -21.29 -8.82
C ALA A 106 -4.05 -22.67 -9.30
N ALA A 107 -4.73 -23.41 -8.42
CA ALA A 107 -5.33 -24.71 -8.75
C ALA A 107 -6.45 -24.64 -9.81
N ARG A 108 -6.98 -23.44 -10.11
CA ARG A 108 -8.03 -23.20 -11.11
C ARG A 108 -7.49 -22.65 -12.43
N LEU A 109 -6.20 -22.30 -12.48
CA LEU A 109 -5.56 -21.80 -13.70
C LEU A 109 -5.10 -22.97 -14.56
N GLY A 110 -5.24 -22.82 -15.88
CA GLY A 110 -4.79 -23.85 -16.83
C GLY A 110 -3.27 -24.05 -16.81
N GLU A 111 -2.50 -22.98 -16.57
CA GLU A 111 -1.06 -23.02 -16.49
C GLU A 111 -0.51 -21.98 -15.50
N VAL A 112 0.45 -22.39 -14.67
CA VAL A 112 1.20 -21.51 -13.76
C VAL A 112 2.68 -21.82 -13.91
N ARG A 113 3.47 -20.81 -14.29
CA ARG A 113 4.93 -20.93 -14.46
C ARG A 113 5.66 -20.17 -13.36
N THR A 114 6.13 -20.89 -12.34
CA THR A 114 7.01 -20.32 -11.30
C THR A 114 8.46 -20.28 -11.77
N SER A 115 9.28 -19.38 -11.21
CA SER A 115 10.69 -19.24 -11.56
C SER A 115 10.94 -18.96 -13.06
N ALA A 116 9.96 -18.36 -13.73
CA ALA A 116 10.00 -17.97 -15.13
C ALA A 116 9.91 -16.43 -15.26
N PRO A 117 10.95 -15.69 -14.83
CA PRO A 117 10.91 -14.22 -14.90
C PRO A 117 10.76 -13.78 -16.36
N VAL A 118 9.75 -12.95 -16.61
CA VAL A 118 9.60 -12.25 -17.88
C VAL A 118 10.67 -11.17 -17.95
N THR A 119 11.31 -11.04 -19.10
CA THR A 119 12.38 -10.06 -19.33
C THR A 119 11.98 -8.99 -20.35
N SER A 120 10.95 -9.26 -21.17
CA SER A 120 10.40 -8.28 -22.11
C SER A 120 8.99 -8.68 -22.54
N VAL A 121 8.15 -7.69 -22.79
CA VAL A 121 6.83 -7.78 -23.40
C VAL A 121 6.80 -6.82 -24.58
N THR A 122 6.31 -7.28 -25.73
CA THR A 122 6.19 -6.45 -26.95
C THR A 122 4.83 -6.70 -27.58
N ARG A 123 4.05 -5.65 -27.80
CA ARG A 123 2.78 -5.75 -28.54
C ARG A 123 3.03 -5.63 -30.04
N HIS A 124 2.22 -6.33 -30.81
CA HIS A 124 2.13 -6.27 -32.27
C HIS A 124 0.65 -6.08 -32.67
N ASP A 125 0.40 -5.83 -33.96
CA ASP A 125 -0.96 -5.65 -34.46
C ASP A 125 -1.85 -6.91 -34.21
N ASP A 126 -1.24 -8.10 -34.26
CA ASP A 126 -1.92 -9.39 -34.15
C ASP A 126 -1.75 -10.11 -32.81
N GLY A 127 -0.89 -9.63 -31.90
CA GLY A 127 -0.66 -10.30 -30.62
C GLY A 127 0.32 -9.60 -29.68
N VAL A 128 0.82 -10.35 -28.71
CA VAL A 128 1.78 -9.92 -27.69
C VAL A 128 2.83 -11.00 -27.49
N ASP A 129 4.09 -10.64 -27.67
CA ASP A 129 5.23 -11.51 -27.38
C ASP A 129 5.70 -11.32 -25.95
N VAL A 130 5.85 -12.43 -25.23
CA VAL A 130 6.41 -12.48 -23.88
C VAL A 130 7.72 -13.24 -23.90
N ARG A 131 8.81 -12.57 -23.53
CA ARG A 131 10.16 -13.15 -23.49
C ARG A 131 10.53 -13.58 -22.08
N THR A 132 11.06 -14.79 -21.97
CA THR A 132 11.71 -15.34 -20.77
C THR A 132 13.07 -15.93 -21.14
N ALA A 133 13.81 -16.45 -20.16
CA ALA A 133 15.05 -17.20 -20.42
C ALA A 133 14.85 -18.45 -21.31
N ALA A 134 13.64 -19.01 -21.36
CA ALA A 134 13.31 -20.17 -22.17
C ALA A 134 13.03 -19.82 -23.65
N GLY A 135 12.86 -18.53 -23.98
CA GLY A 135 12.51 -18.06 -25.31
C GLY A 135 11.33 -17.08 -25.32
N VAL A 136 10.79 -16.86 -26.52
CA VAL A 136 9.61 -16.00 -26.75
C VAL A 136 8.37 -16.88 -26.90
N THR A 137 7.27 -16.48 -26.29
CA THR A 137 5.94 -17.07 -26.50
C THR A 137 4.95 -15.98 -26.86
N SER A 138 4.19 -16.20 -27.93
CA SER A 138 3.19 -15.24 -28.41
C SER A 138 1.80 -15.57 -27.85
N PHE A 139 1.05 -14.53 -27.52
CA PHE A 139 -0.31 -14.58 -26.99
C PHE A 139 -1.20 -13.58 -27.75
N ASP A 140 -2.52 -13.78 -27.77
CA ASP A 140 -3.44 -12.83 -28.44
C ASP A 140 -3.53 -11.49 -27.69
N ARG A 141 -3.45 -11.56 -26.35
CA ARG A 141 -3.60 -10.45 -25.40
C ARG A 141 -2.82 -10.75 -24.12
N ALA A 142 -2.45 -9.72 -23.37
CA ALA A 142 -1.72 -9.85 -22.10
C ALA A 142 -2.26 -8.92 -21.01
N VAL A 143 -2.15 -9.38 -19.75
CA VAL A 143 -2.33 -8.52 -18.56
C VAL A 143 -0.98 -8.39 -17.87
N VAL A 144 -0.54 -7.16 -17.65
CA VAL A 144 0.67 -6.86 -16.87
C VAL A 144 0.24 -6.55 -15.44
N ALA A 145 0.46 -7.53 -14.54
CA ALA A 145 0.08 -7.46 -13.12
C ALA A 145 1.28 -7.28 -12.18
N THR A 146 2.35 -6.64 -12.67
CA THR A 146 3.58 -6.34 -11.91
C THR A 146 3.52 -4.94 -11.30
N HIS A 147 4.55 -4.53 -10.55
CA HIS A 147 4.72 -3.12 -10.21
C HIS A 147 4.92 -2.26 -11.47
N ALA A 148 4.60 -0.98 -11.38
CA ALA A 148 4.68 -0.04 -12.50
C ALA A 148 6.12 0.16 -13.00
N ASP A 149 7.10 0.22 -12.12
CA ASP A 149 8.53 0.29 -12.45
C ASP A 149 9.01 -0.99 -13.17
N GLN A 150 8.52 -2.15 -12.74
CA GLN A 150 8.76 -3.42 -13.42
C GLN A 150 8.08 -3.44 -14.79
N ALA A 151 6.83 -3.02 -14.89
CA ALA A 151 6.11 -2.96 -16.16
C ALA A 151 6.84 -2.05 -17.16
N LEU A 152 7.35 -0.90 -16.71
CA LEU A 152 8.16 0.01 -17.52
C LEU A 152 9.43 -0.67 -18.05
N ALA A 153 10.12 -1.43 -17.20
CA ALA A 153 11.32 -2.16 -17.61
C ALA A 153 11.02 -3.34 -18.56
N LEU A 154 9.81 -3.90 -18.51
CA LEU A 154 9.40 -5.04 -19.31
C LEU A 154 8.89 -4.63 -20.70
N LEU A 155 8.16 -3.52 -20.83
CA LEU A 155 7.55 -3.10 -22.08
C LEU A 155 8.60 -2.53 -23.05
N ALA A 156 8.83 -3.23 -24.16
CA ALA A 156 9.75 -2.77 -25.21
C ALA A 156 9.12 -1.78 -26.19
N ASP A 157 7.79 -1.73 -26.24
CA ASP A 157 7.00 -0.87 -27.12
C ASP A 157 6.11 0.10 -26.34
N ALA A 158 6.51 0.45 -25.11
CA ALA A 158 5.79 1.44 -24.31
C ALA A 158 5.62 2.73 -25.10
N THR A 159 4.40 3.26 -25.15
CA THR A 159 4.18 4.59 -25.72
C THR A 159 4.78 5.66 -24.81
N PRO A 160 5.13 6.85 -25.31
CA PRO A 160 5.67 7.92 -24.45
C PRO A 160 4.79 8.25 -23.24
N GLN A 161 3.46 8.16 -23.40
CA GLN A 161 2.52 8.38 -22.30
C GLN A 161 2.56 7.24 -21.27
N GLU A 162 2.68 5.98 -21.71
CA GLU A 162 2.82 4.84 -20.81
C GLU A 162 4.15 4.91 -20.05
N GLU A 163 5.24 5.32 -20.70
CA GLU A 163 6.53 5.53 -20.04
C GLU A 163 6.43 6.58 -18.92
N GLU A 164 5.84 7.74 -19.23
CA GLU A 164 5.61 8.82 -18.28
C GLU A 164 4.74 8.34 -17.09
N ASP A 165 3.64 7.66 -17.38
CA ASP A 165 2.68 7.23 -16.36
C ASP A 165 3.24 6.13 -15.46
N LEU A 166 3.94 5.14 -16.03
CA LEU A 166 4.56 4.08 -15.25
C LEU A 166 5.70 4.62 -14.38
N ALA A 167 6.50 5.57 -14.90
CA ALA A 167 7.59 6.20 -14.15
C ALA A 167 7.11 7.10 -13.00
N ALA A 168 5.91 7.69 -13.14
CA ALA A 168 5.33 8.55 -12.10
C ALA A 168 4.98 7.77 -10.82
N ILE A 169 4.71 6.47 -10.92
CA ILE A 169 4.38 5.61 -9.78
C ILE A 169 5.67 5.03 -9.19
N ARG A 170 6.24 5.76 -8.22
CA ARG A 170 7.45 5.34 -7.51
C ARG A 170 7.10 4.39 -6.35
N TYR A 171 8.11 3.66 -5.88
CA TYR A 171 7.98 2.72 -4.77
C TYR A 171 8.96 3.04 -3.65
N SER A 172 8.49 2.97 -2.41
CA SER A 172 9.34 2.98 -1.21
C SER A 172 9.65 1.55 -0.79
N ARG A 173 10.90 1.28 -0.42
CA ARG A 173 11.31 -0.04 0.08
C ARG A 173 10.99 -0.16 1.56
N ASN A 174 10.35 -1.26 1.92
CA ASN A 174 9.96 -1.60 3.28
C ASN A 174 10.69 -2.85 3.77
N ALA A 175 11.79 -2.63 4.49
CA ALA A 175 12.53 -3.71 5.13
C ALA A 175 11.70 -4.31 6.26
N THR A 176 11.47 -5.61 6.21
CA THR A 176 10.52 -6.31 7.09
C THR A 176 11.22 -7.44 7.82
N VAL A 177 10.98 -7.55 9.11
CA VAL A 177 11.57 -8.58 9.95
C VAL A 177 10.49 -9.32 10.70
N LEU A 178 10.41 -10.64 10.50
CA LEU A 178 9.65 -11.54 11.37
C LEU A 178 10.55 -11.97 12.51
N HIS A 179 10.13 -11.75 13.76
CA HIS A 179 10.94 -12.04 14.95
C HIS A 179 10.07 -12.43 16.15
N ARG A 180 10.74 -12.88 17.22
CA ARG A 180 10.13 -13.26 18.51
C ARG A 180 10.39 -12.29 19.66
N ASP A 181 11.02 -11.17 19.38
CA ASP A 181 11.37 -10.16 20.39
C ASP A 181 10.14 -9.37 20.89
N ALA A 182 9.52 -9.86 21.96
CA ALA A 182 8.37 -9.25 22.59
C ALA A 182 8.69 -7.93 23.33
N SER A 183 9.97 -7.55 23.46
CA SER A 183 10.36 -6.25 24.05
C SER A 183 9.96 -5.05 23.18
N LEU A 184 9.66 -5.30 21.89
CA LEU A 184 9.15 -4.28 20.96
C LEU A 184 7.65 -3.99 21.13
N LEU A 185 6.92 -4.80 21.92
CA LEU A 185 5.54 -4.48 22.27
C LEU A 185 5.47 -3.43 23.39
N PRO A 186 4.35 -2.67 23.48
CA PRO A 186 4.09 -1.80 24.62
C PRO A 186 4.26 -2.53 25.95
N THR A 187 4.97 -1.87 26.88
CA THR A 187 5.21 -2.37 28.24
C THR A 187 3.92 -2.45 29.05
N ALA A 188 2.98 -1.54 28.81
CA ALA A 188 1.64 -1.59 29.36
C ALA A 188 0.79 -2.64 28.60
N PRO A 189 0.38 -3.76 29.23
CA PRO A 189 -0.32 -4.83 28.53
C PRO A 189 -1.63 -4.39 27.87
N ARG A 190 -2.33 -3.42 28.48
CA ARG A 190 -3.57 -2.83 27.94
C ARG A 190 -3.37 -1.96 26.70
N ALA A 191 -2.14 -1.56 26.40
CA ALA A 191 -1.81 -0.77 25.22
C ALA A 191 -1.36 -1.64 24.04
N ARG A 192 -1.18 -2.96 24.24
CA ARG A 192 -0.82 -3.88 23.16
C ARG A 192 -2.00 -4.04 22.22
N ALA A 193 -1.76 -3.75 20.95
CA ALA A 193 -2.73 -3.88 19.88
C ALA A 193 -2.15 -4.76 18.76
N SER A 194 -2.97 -5.05 17.75
CA SER A 194 -2.49 -5.77 16.57
C SER A 194 -1.40 -4.98 15.85
N TRP A 195 -1.51 -3.64 15.84
CA TRP A 195 -0.51 -2.73 15.31
C TRP A 195 0.00 -1.85 16.45
N ASN A 196 1.32 -1.81 16.63
CA ASN A 196 1.96 -1.04 17.67
C ASN A 196 2.98 -0.14 17.01
N TYR A 197 3.07 1.11 17.44
CA TYR A 197 4.14 2.00 17.00
C TYR A 197 4.97 2.44 18.20
N ARG A 198 6.25 2.68 17.96
CA ARG A 198 7.19 3.25 18.93
C ARG A 198 7.88 4.44 18.30
N SER A 199 7.88 5.56 19.01
CA SER A 199 8.77 6.68 18.73
C SER A 199 9.94 6.64 19.71
N ALA A 200 11.16 6.85 19.23
CA ALA A 200 12.35 6.93 20.07
C ALA A 200 12.46 8.27 20.80
N THR A 201 11.84 9.33 20.28
CA THR A 201 11.82 10.65 20.91
C THR A 201 10.41 11.25 20.97
N CYS A 202 10.11 11.93 22.07
CA CYS A 202 8.88 12.74 22.19
C CYS A 202 8.87 13.97 21.26
N GLY A 203 9.99 14.26 20.59
CA GLY A 203 10.10 15.39 19.65
C GLY A 203 9.65 15.06 18.22
N GLY A 204 9.39 13.80 17.91
CA GLY A 204 9.02 13.37 16.55
C GLY A 204 10.15 13.44 15.53
N ALA A 205 11.40 13.57 15.99
CA ALA A 205 12.57 13.62 15.10
C ALA A 205 12.96 12.23 14.56
N ASP A 206 12.50 11.16 15.23
CA ASP A 206 12.76 9.78 14.82
C ASP A 206 11.53 9.14 14.18
N ARG A 207 11.78 8.34 13.15
CA ARG A 207 10.75 7.61 12.39
C ARG A 207 9.96 6.66 13.32
N PRO A 208 8.61 6.68 13.30
CA PRO A 208 7.79 5.75 14.04
C PRO A 208 8.05 4.35 13.51
N ARG A 209 8.41 3.46 14.43
CA ARG A 209 8.68 2.06 14.12
C ARG A 209 7.41 1.28 14.35
N VAL A 210 6.91 0.62 13.32
CA VAL A 210 5.67 -0.14 13.39
C VAL A 210 5.99 -1.62 13.62
N THR A 211 5.33 -2.22 14.60
CA THR A 211 5.42 -3.64 14.93
C THR A 211 4.02 -4.24 15.02
N TYR A 212 3.76 -5.21 14.14
CA TYR A 212 2.54 -5.98 14.10
C TYR A 212 2.66 -7.17 15.06
N TRP A 213 1.72 -7.31 15.98
CA TRP A 213 1.62 -8.50 16.81
C TRP A 213 0.76 -9.54 16.08
N MET A 214 1.43 -10.48 15.42
CA MET A 214 0.79 -11.41 14.51
C MET A 214 -0.13 -12.39 15.23
N ASN A 215 0.16 -12.78 16.46
CA ASN A 215 -0.71 -13.66 17.23
C ASN A 215 -2.10 -13.04 17.40
N ARG A 216 -2.15 -11.78 17.83
CA ARG A 216 -3.41 -11.04 17.96
C ARG A 216 -4.06 -10.76 16.61
N LEU A 217 -3.27 -10.39 15.60
CA LEU A 217 -3.79 -10.01 14.27
C LEU A 217 -4.37 -11.21 13.51
N GLN A 218 -3.72 -12.37 13.56
CA GLN A 218 -4.10 -13.57 12.82
C GLN A 218 -4.79 -14.63 13.68
N GLY A 219 -4.98 -14.37 14.98
CA GLY A 219 -5.64 -15.30 15.89
C GLY A 219 -4.79 -16.52 16.25
N PHE A 220 -3.46 -16.39 16.23
CA PHE A 220 -2.59 -17.43 16.78
C PHE A 220 -2.62 -17.42 18.32
N ASP A 221 -2.17 -18.51 18.93
CA ASP A 221 -2.09 -18.62 20.39
C ASP A 221 -1.23 -17.51 20.98
N GLU A 222 -1.85 -16.59 21.74
CA GLU A 222 -1.16 -15.48 22.40
C GLU A 222 -0.30 -15.96 23.58
N THR A 223 -0.48 -17.19 24.08
CA THR A 223 0.30 -17.77 25.19
C THR A 223 1.58 -18.49 24.76
N GLY A 224 1.70 -18.78 23.45
CA GLY A 224 2.87 -19.42 22.86
C GLY A 224 3.97 -18.45 22.44
N ASP A 225 4.78 -18.87 21.46
CA ASP A 225 5.78 -18.03 20.82
C ASP A 225 5.15 -16.73 20.30
N GLN A 226 5.73 -15.59 20.68
CA GLN A 226 5.29 -14.30 20.18
C GLN A 226 5.82 -14.11 18.77
N LEU A 227 4.93 -13.95 17.80
CA LEU A 227 5.26 -13.69 16.40
C LEU A 227 5.00 -12.22 16.11
N LEU A 228 6.07 -11.51 15.77
CA LEU A 228 6.04 -10.08 15.54
C LEU A 228 6.64 -9.76 14.18
N VAL A 229 6.04 -8.79 13.50
CA VAL A 229 6.59 -8.26 12.26
C VAL A 229 6.90 -6.79 12.46
N SER A 230 8.18 -6.42 12.43
CA SER A 230 8.61 -5.02 12.48
C SER A 230 8.97 -4.51 11.10
N LEU A 231 8.53 -3.29 10.79
CA LEU A 231 8.78 -2.62 9.52
C LEU A 231 9.76 -1.48 9.68
N ASN A 232 10.68 -1.37 8.71
CA ASN A 232 11.67 -0.30 8.60
C ASN A 232 12.46 -0.08 9.89
N SER A 233 12.63 -1.15 10.68
CA SER A 233 13.30 -1.11 11.96
C SER A 233 14.80 -1.32 11.77
N ALA A 234 15.57 -0.36 12.28
CA ALA A 234 17.00 -0.48 12.50
C ALA A 234 17.31 -0.97 13.93
N ASP A 235 16.35 -1.59 14.62
CA ASP A 235 16.56 -2.12 15.96
C ASP A 235 17.52 -3.31 15.92
N ASP A 236 18.33 -3.38 16.97
CA ASP A 236 19.00 -4.62 17.34
C ASP A 236 17.97 -5.53 17.98
N PHE A 237 17.43 -6.46 17.18
CA PHE A 237 16.58 -7.53 17.68
C PHE A 237 17.38 -8.40 18.66
N ALA A 238 16.73 -8.89 19.72
CA ALA A 238 17.34 -9.83 20.65
C ALA A 238 18.01 -11.00 19.88
N GLU A 239 19.18 -11.43 20.34
CA GLU A 239 19.97 -12.48 19.70
C GLU A 239 19.13 -13.76 19.50
N GLY A 240 19.18 -14.34 18.30
CA GLY A 240 18.41 -15.53 17.94
C GLY A 240 16.89 -15.32 17.80
N SER A 241 16.36 -14.12 18.02
CA SER A 241 14.92 -13.86 17.92
C SER A 241 14.42 -13.67 16.48
N VAL A 242 15.31 -13.33 15.54
CA VAL A 242 14.96 -13.13 14.13
C VAL A 242 14.65 -14.46 13.46
N VAL A 243 13.47 -14.55 12.87
CA VAL A 243 12.99 -15.73 12.14
C VAL A 243 13.22 -15.57 10.64
N ALA A 244 12.88 -14.40 10.09
CA ALA A 244 13.03 -14.11 8.67
C ALA A 244 13.20 -12.62 8.42
N ARG A 245 13.85 -12.29 7.31
CA ARG A 245 13.95 -10.93 6.78
C ARG A 245 13.40 -10.93 5.36
N MET A 246 12.57 -9.95 5.05
CA MET A 246 11.92 -9.78 3.77
C MET A 246 12.03 -8.32 3.34
N ASP A 247 12.04 -8.11 2.02
CA ASP A 247 12.03 -6.78 1.43
C ASP A 247 10.76 -6.64 0.60
N TYR A 248 9.93 -5.69 0.98
CA TYR A 248 8.73 -5.32 0.24
C TYR A 248 8.90 -3.93 -0.37
N ALA A 249 8.01 -3.60 -1.30
CA ALA A 249 7.93 -2.28 -1.89
C ALA A 249 6.47 -1.82 -1.85
N HIS A 250 6.26 -0.55 -1.55
CA HIS A 250 4.93 0.05 -1.46
C HIS A 250 4.83 1.27 -2.39
N PRO A 251 3.75 1.42 -3.19
CA PRO A 251 3.60 2.59 -4.06
C PRO A 251 3.54 3.90 -3.27
N VAL A 252 4.15 4.95 -3.81
CA VAL A 252 4.12 6.30 -3.24
C VAL A 252 3.05 7.10 -3.95
N PHE A 253 1.99 7.49 -3.22
CA PHE A 253 0.82 8.16 -3.78
C PHE A 253 0.99 9.68 -3.83
N THR A 254 1.89 10.17 -4.69
CA THR A 254 1.92 11.60 -5.05
C THR A 254 0.74 11.96 -5.96
N ARG A 255 0.53 13.25 -6.23
CA ARG A 255 -0.50 13.71 -7.18
C ARG A 255 -0.30 13.10 -8.56
N GLU A 256 0.95 13.09 -9.00
CA GLU A 256 1.38 12.58 -10.29
C GLU A 256 1.10 11.09 -10.37
N ALA A 257 1.44 10.33 -9.33
CA ALA A 257 1.17 8.89 -9.25
C ALA A 257 -0.33 8.58 -9.30
N VAL A 258 -1.17 9.34 -8.58
CA VAL A 258 -2.63 9.14 -8.59
C VAL A 258 -3.22 9.46 -9.96
N ALA A 259 -2.75 10.52 -10.63
CA ALA A 259 -3.19 10.88 -11.97
C ALA A 259 -2.74 9.84 -13.02
N ALA A 260 -1.49 9.37 -12.92
CA ALA A 260 -0.94 8.32 -13.77
C ALA A 260 -1.69 6.99 -13.61
N ALA A 261 -1.96 6.57 -12.37
CA ALA A 261 -2.77 5.40 -12.09
C ALA A 261 -4.15 5.47 -12.77
N ALA A 262 -4.78 6.64 -12.79
CA ALA A 262 -6.06 6.83 -13.47
C ALA A 262 -5.97 6.65 -14.99
N ARG A 263 -4.90 7.12 -15.62
CA ARG A 263 -4.64 6.92 -17.06
C ARG A 263 -4.30 5.47 -17.38
N LEU A 264 -3.43 4.85 -16.57
CA LEU A 264 -3.01 3.45 -16.74
C LEU A 264 -4.17 2.45 -16.68
N ARG A 265 -5.18 2.69 -15.84
CA ARG A 265 -6.43 1.89 -15.83
C ARG A 265 -7.10 1.81 -17.20
N THR A 266 -6.83 2.79 -18.07
CA THR A 266 -7.38 2.84 -19.43
C THR A 266 -6.35 2.69 -20.57
N ALA A 267 -5.08 2.46 -20.23
CA ALA A 267 -3.98 2.33 -21.18
C ALA A 267 -3.84 0.89 -21.73
N GLY A 268 -2.79 0.63 -22.52
CA GLY A 268 -2.47 -0.70 -23.06
C GLY A 268 -3.16 -1.07 -24.39
N GLY A 269 -4.19 -0.34 -24.80
CA GLY A 269 -4.93 -0.57 -26.05
C GLY A 269 -5.74 -1.87 -26.05
N ASP A 270 -5.93 -2.46 -27.24
CA ASP A 270 -6.75 -3.67 -27.42
C ASP A 270 -6.02 -4.96 -27.01
N ARG A 271 -4.69 -4.91 -26.95
CA ARG A 271 -3.82 -6.09 -26.76
C ARG A 271 -3.29 -6.24 -25.34
N LEU A 272 -3.26 -5.16 -24.56
CA LEU A 272 -2.66 -5.17 -23.23
C LEU A 272 -3.52 -4.41 -22.24
N ALA A 273 -3.56 -4.88 -21.00
CA ALA A 273 -4.13 -4.15 -19.89
C ALA A 273 -3.18 -4.20 -18.68
N PHE A 274 -3.17 -3.14 -17.88
CA PHE A 274 -2.44 -3.08 -16.62
C PHE A 274 -3.35 -3.46 -15.45
N ALA A 275 -2.81 -4.19 -14.49
CA ALA A 275 -3.48 -4.52 -13.24
C ALA A 275 -2.49 -4.38 -12.07
N GLY A 276 -3.00 -4.12 -10.88
CA GLY A 276 -2.18 -4.03 -9.68
C GLY A 276 -2.74 -3.07 -8.66
N ALA A 277 -2.35 -3.28 -7.40
CA ALA A 277 -2.83 -2.49 -6.27
C ALA A 277 -2.46 -0.99 -6.40
N HIS A 278 -1.37 -0.68 -7.10
CA HIS A 278 -0.93 0.69 -7.39
C HIS A 278 -1.90 1.48 -8.26
N LEU A 279 -2.87 0.82 -8.91
CA LEU A 279 -3.95 1.46 -9.66
C LEU A 279 -5.14 1.89 -8.78
N GLY A 280 -5.08 1.64 -7.46
CA GLY A 280 -6.06 2.05 -6.45
C GLY A 280 -5.37 2.70 -5.24
N TRP A 281 -5.69 2.23 -4.03
CA TRP A 281 -5.06 2.69 -2.78
C TRP A 281 -3.84 1.88 -2.33
N GLY A 282 -3.44 0.86 -3.09
CA GLY A 282 -2.28 0.01 -2.76
C GLY A 282 -2.63 -1.24 -1.94
N PHE A 283 -3.92 -1.59 -1.81
CA PHE A 283 -4.35 -2.74 -0.99
C PHE A 283 -4.83 -3.94 -1.83
N HIS A 284 -5.07 -5.07 -1.14
CA HIS A 284 -5.44 -6.33 -1.78
C HIS A 284 -6.71 -6.24 -2.64
N GLU A 285 -7.73 -5.52 -2.17
CA GLU A 285 -8.97 -5.32 -2.93
C GLU A 285 -8.72 -4.54 -4.22
N ASP A 286 -7.83 -3.54 -4.19
CA ASP A 286 -7.45 -2.79 -5.39
C ASP A 286 -6.74 -3.68 -6.41
N GLY A 287 -5.88 -4.59 -5.94
CA GLY A 287 -5.24 -5.60 -6.79
C GLY A 287 -6.25 -6.56 -7.42
N CYS A 288 -7.20 -7.06 -6.63
CA CYS A 288 -8.25 -7.96 -7.12
C CYS A 288 -9.17 -7.26 -8.14
N ARG A 289 -9.71 -6.09 -7.77
CA ARG A 289 -10.58 -5.27 -8.61
C ARG A 289 -9.91 -4.90 -9.93
N SER A 290 -8.66 -4.42 -9.89
CA SER A 290 -7.94 -4.06 -11.12
C SER A 290 -7.68 -5.25 -12.04
N GLY A 291 -7.50 -6.46 -11.51
CA GLY A 291 -7.43 -7.69 -12.30
C GLY A 291 -8.74 -7.98 -13.05
N VAL A 292 -9.88 -7.80 -12.39
CA VAL A 292 -11.21 -7.94 -13.01
C VAL A 292 -11.42 -6.88 -14.10
N GLU A 293 -11.10 -5.62 -13.79
CA GLU A 293 -11.18 -4.50 -14.75
C GLU A 293 -10.30 -4.75 -15.99
N ALA A 294 -9.07 -5.26 -15.79
CA ALA A 294 -8.17 -5.61 -16.88
C ALA A 294 -8.72 -6.75 -17.75
N ALA A 295 -9.29 -7.79 -17.15
CA ALA A 295 -9.93 -8.87 -17.89
C ALA A 295 -11.13 -8.37 -18.72
N GLN A 296 -11.95 -7.49 -18.16
CA GLN A 296 -13.09 -6.87 -18.84
C GLN A 296 -12.66 -6.03 -20.06
N ARG A 297 -11.58 -5.26 -19.93
CA ARG A 297 -11.00 -4.50 -21.06
C ARG A 297 -10.59 -5.40 -22.22
N LEU A 298 -10.18 -6.63 -21.93
CA LEU A 298 -9.80 -7.63 -22.93
C LEU A 298 -10.98 -8.49 -23.41
N GLY A 299 -12.22 -8.12 -23.05
CA GLY A 299 -13.45 -8.72 -23.56
C GLY A 299 -14.01 -9.87 -22.69
N VAL A 300 -13.51 -10.07 -21.48
CA VAL A 300 -14.01 -11.12 -20.57
C VAL A 300 -15.07 -10.53 -19.63
N SER A 301 -16.32 -10.99 -19.73
CA SER A 301 -17.37 -10.64 -18.77
C SER A 301 -17.46 -11.66 -17.64
N TRP A 302 -17.69 -11.17 -16.41
CA TRP A 302 -17.92 -11.96 -15.20
C TRP A 302 -19.39 -11.89 -14.78
#